data_AF-A0A6J7AN09-F1
#
_entry.id   AF-A0A6J7AN09-F1
#
_cell.length_a   1.000
_cell.length_b   1.000
_cell.length_c   1.000
_cell.angle_alpha   90.00
_cell.angle_beta   90.00
_cell.angle_gamma   90.00
#
_symmetry.space_group_name_H-M   'P 1'
#
loop_
_entity.id
_entity.type
_entity.pdbx_description
1 polymer ?
#
loop_
_entity_poly.entity_id
_entity_poly.type
_entity_poly.pdbx_seq_one_letter_code
_entity_poly.pdbx_strand_id
1 'polypeptide(L)' 'MRIFAGYAGWSAGQVEGELAEDAWLVLDAATTDTTTTTPDELWSAVLRRQPGTLSFLASYPDEPSWN' A
#
# COMPACT_ATOMS: atom_id res chain seq x y z
N MET A 1 1.25 -19.85 3.09
CA MET A 1 0.20 -19.39 4.03
C MET A 1 0.83 -18.36 4.94
N ARG A 2 0.21 -17.18 5.12
CA ARG A 2 0.71 -16.12 5.99
C ARG A 2 -0.25 -15.90 7.15
N ILE A 3 0.30 -15.71 8.34
CA ILE A 3 -0.46 -15.45 9.57
C ILE A 3 -0.16 -14.01 9.96
N PHE A 4 -1.22 -13.24 10.21
CA PHE A 4 -1.14 -11.86 10.67
C PHE A 4 -1.64 -11.80 12.11
N ALA A 5 -0.95 -11.05 12.96
CA ALA A 5 -1.33 -10.84 14.35
C ALA A 5 -1.72 -9.37 14.53
N GLY A 6 -2.96 -9.12 14.96
CA GLY A 6 -3.55 -7.78 15.02
C GLY A 6 -4.24 -7.37 13.72
N TYR A 7 -4.85 -6.19 13.73
CA TYR A 7 -5.55 -5.60 12.59
C TYR A 7 -5.44 -4.07 12.64
N ALA A 8 -5.45 -3.44 11.48
CA ALA A 8 -5.72 -2.02 11.37
C ALA A 8 -7.24 -1.81 11.46
N GLY A 9 -7.68 -0.82 12.23
CA GLY A 9 -9.08 -0.51 12.42
C GLY A 9 -9.29 0.99 12.39
N TRP A 10 -10.42 1.40 11.83
CA TRP A 10 -10.83 2.80 11.76
C TRP A 10 -12.07 3.00 12.64
N SER A 11 -12.09 4.12 13.35
CA SER A 11 -13.31 4.60 13.98
C SER A 11 -14.29 5.15 12.93
N ALA A 12 -15.55 5.35 13.32
CA ALA A 12 -16.58 5.81 12.38
C ALA A 12 -16.20 7.17 11.75
N GLY A 13 -16.19 7.24 10.42
CA GLY A 13 -15.86 8.45 9.67
C GLY A 13 -14.36 8.71 9.51
N GLN A 14 -13.49 7.93 10.17
CA GLN A 14 -12.04 8.19 10.15
C GLN A 14 -11.42 7.91 8.79
N VAL A 15 -11.74 6.76 8.17
CA VAL A 15 -11.17 6.41 6.86
C VAL A 15 -11.65 7.36 5.78
N GLU A 16 -12.90 7.84 5.87
CA GLU A 16 -13.44 8.83 4.96
C GLU A 16 -12.72 10.17 5.09
N GLY A 17 -12.40 10.59 6.31
CA GLY A 17 -11.57 11.78 6.57
C GLY A 17 -10.16 11.63 6.01
N GLU A 18 -9.51 10.49 6.27
CA GLU A 18 -8.16 10.22 5.75
C GLU A 18 -8.13 10.18 4.21
N LEU A 19 -9.17 9.63 3.57
CA LEU A 19 -9.30 9.64 2.12
C LEU A 19 -9.55 11.05 1.56
N ALA A 20 -10.31 11.89 2.27
CA ALA A 20 -10.53 13.28 1.87
C ALA A 20 -9.25 14.14 1.97
N GLU A 21 -8.29 13.72 2.80
CA GLU A 21 -6.97 14.34 2.95
C GLU A 21 -5.90 13.74 2.02
N ASP A 22 -6.29 12.90 1.05
CA ASP A 22 -5.37 12.18 0.15
C ASP A 22 -4.31 11.34 0.90
N ALA A 23 -4.62 10.88 2.12
CA ALA A 23 -3.68 10.13 2.95
C ALA A 23 -3.49 8.67 2.48
N TRP A 24 -4.39 8.16 1.64
CA TRP A 24 -4.35 6.79 1.14
C TRP A 24 -4.59 6.70 -0.36
N LEU A 25 -3.82 5.81 -1.01
CA LEU A 25 -4.10 5.33 -2.35
C LEU A 25 -4.92 4.04 -2.27
N VAL A 26 -6.15 4.05 -2.78
CA VAL A 26 -7.03 2.87 -2.84
C VAL A 26 -6.83 2.16 -4.17
N LEU A 27 -6.33 0.92 -4.12
CA LEU A 27 -5.93 0.13 -5.29
C LEU A 27 -6.53 -1.27 -5.23
N ASP A 28 -6.71 -1.89 -6.40
CA ASP A 28 -7.17 -3.28 -6.47
C ASP A 28 -6.13 -4.25 -5.89
N ALA A 29 -6.60 -5.10 -4.99
CA ALA A 29 -5.81 -6.17 -4.40
C ALA A 29 -5.69 -7.37 -5.36
N ALA A 30 -4.49 -7.88 -5.52
CA ALA A 30 -4.26 -9.14 -6.21
C ALA A 30 -4.17 -10.28 -5.19
N THR A 31 -4.64 -11.49 -5.55
CA THR A 31 -4.54 -12.67 -4.66
C THR A 31 -3.09 -12.97 -4.25
N THR A 32 -2.13 -12.62 -5.10
CA THR A 32 -0.69 -12.76 -4.84
C THR A 32 -0.18 -11.85 -3.72
N ASP A 33 -0.86 -10.73 -3.42
CA ASP A 33 -0.38 -9.75 -2.42
C ASP A 33 -0.29 -10.36 -1.02
N THR A 34 -1.22 -11.23 -0.67
CA THR A 34 -1.25 -11.91 0.65
C THR A 34 -0.36 -13.14 0.72
N THR A 35 0.11 -13.66 -0.43
CA THR A 35 0.84 -14.92 -0.54
C THR A 35 2.27 -14.78 -1.08
N THR A 36 2.71 -13.55 -1.37
CA THR A 36 4.07 -13.26 -1.85
C THR A 36 5.15 -13.81 -0.92
N THR A 37 6.26 -14.23 -1.52
CA THR A 37 7.49 -14.66 -0.80
C THR A 37 8.45 -13.49 -0.52
N THR A 38 8.23 -12.31 -1.12
CA THR A 38 9.02 -11.10 -0.90
C THR A 38 8.14 -9.99 -0.29
N PRO A 39 7.82 -10.09 1.01
CA PRO A 39 6.87 -9.17 1.65
C PRO A 39 7.40 -7.73 1.75
N ASP A 40 8.71 -7.56 1.88
CA ASP A 40 9.35 -6.25 2.00
C ASP A 40 9.26 -5.46 0.67
N GLU A 41 9.14 -6.16 -0.45
CA GLU A 41 8.99 -5.55 -1.78
C GLU A 41 7.52 -5.29 -2.15
N LEU A 42 6.57 -5.77 -1.35
CA LEU A 42 5.14 -5.79 -1.71
C LEU A 42 4.60 -4.41 -2.06
N TRP A 43 5.00 -3.38 -1.31
CA TRP A 43 4.57 -2.00 -1.56
C TRP A 43 4.98 -1.52 -2.96
N SER A 44 6.26 -1.68 -3.31
CA SER A 44 6.76 -1.28 -4.64
C SER A 44 6.14 -2.13 -5.75
N ALA A 45 5.91 -3.43 -5.51
CA ALA A 45 5.27 -4.32 -6.46
C ALA A 45 3.80 -3.93 -6.73
N VAL A 46 3.04 -3.53 -5.70
CA VAL A 46 1.67 -3.05 -5.82
C VAL A 46 1.60 -1.75 -6.61
N LEU A 47 2.50 -0.81 -6.37
CA LEU A 47 2.54 0.45 -7.11
C LEU A 47 2.98 0.25 -8.56
N ARG A 48 4.01 -0.57 -8.80
CA ARG A 48 4.59 -0.78 -10.14
C ARG A 48 3.62 -1.39 -11.14
N ARG A 49 2.63 -2.17 -10.68
CA ARG A 49 1.59 -2.72 -11.56
C ARG A 49 0.44 -1.76 -11.87
N GLN A 50 0.34 -0.62 -11.18
CA GLN A 50 -0.72 0.35 -11.45
C GLN A 50 -0.50 1.03 -12.80
N PRO A 51 -1.56 1.34 -13.55
CA PRO A 51 -1.42 2.08 -14.79
C PRO A 51 -0.97 3.54 -14.53
N GLY A 52 -0.25 4.09 -15.51
CA GLY A 52 0.10 5.51 -15.52
C GLY A 52 1.10 5.92 -14.45
N THR A 53 0.95 7.13 -13.92
CA THR A 53 1.97 7.80 -13.10
C THR A 53 2.15 7.18 -11.71
N LEU A 54 1.18 6.44 -11.20
CA LEU A 54 1.31 5.73 -9.92
C LEU A 54 2.44 4.69 -9.94
N SER A 55 2.74 4.12 -11.11
CA SER A 55 3.87 3.19 -11.25
C SER A 55 5.24 3.82 -10.95
N PHE A 56 5.38 5.14 -11.17
CA PHE A 56 6.62 5.86 -10.84
C PHE A 56 6.83 6.03 -9.34
N LEU A 57 5.77 5.99 -8.52
CA LEU A 57 5.91 6.02 -7.07
C LEU A 57 6.61 4.76 -6.53
N ALA A 58 6.62 3.66 -7.30
CA ALA A 58 7.33 2.44 -6.90
C ALA A 58 8.86 2.59 -6.84
N SER A 59 9.42 3.70 -7.32
CA SER A 59 10.86 4.01 -7.19
C SER A 59 11.18 4.99 -6.07
N TYR A 60 10.20 5.38 -5.25
CA TYR A 60 10.47 6.18 -4.06
C TYR A 60 11.36 5.39 -3.08
N PRO A 61 12.36 6.03 -2.44
CA PRO A 61 13.20 5.35 -1.46
C PRO A 61 12.37 4.93 -0.24
N ASP A 62 12.74 3.80 0.36
CA ASP A 62 12.06 3.23 1.52
C ASP A 62 12.09 4.16 2.75
N GLU A 63 13.11 5.03 2.84
CA GLU A 63 13.18 6.08 3.85
C GLU A 63 12.79 7.46 3.25
N PRO A 64 11.67 8.07 3.70
CA PRO A 64 11.22 9.37 3.21
C PRO A 64 12.26 10.50 3.38
N SER A 65 13.16 10.37 4.37
CA SER A 65 14.25 11.30 4.67
C SER A 65 15.40 11.29 3.65
N TRP A 66 15.39 10.39 2.67
CA TRP A 66 16.43 10.29 1.64
C TRP A 66 16.14 11.16 0.40
N ASN A 67 15.18 12.09 0.49
CA ASN A 67 14.87 13.10 -0.53
C ASN A 67 15.49 14.46 -0.19
#